data_AF-A0A9P7PYF8-F1
#
_entry.id   AF-A0A9P7PYF8-F1
#
_cell.length_a   1.000
_cell.length_b   1.000
_cell.length_c   1.000
_cell.angle_alpha   90.00
_cell.angle_beta   90.00
_cell.angle_gamma   90.00
#
_symmetry.space_group_name_H-M   'P 1'
#
loop_
_entity.id
_entity.type
_entity.pdbx_description
1 polymer ?
#
loop_
_entity_poly.entity_id
_entity_poly.type
_entity_poly.pdbx_seq_one_letter_code
_entity_poly.pdbx_strand_id
1 'polypeptide(L)'
;MSPRTIFQVLSAVSPTVVLSAVIINHIRRLLVPFLGHFLFPHAIATMKLARSSPHLLLQETCSFSWTSLCTWLLSTHALHMARQAFLLRVLSHEPEHAPRSRYPLQKQRKQSKGRVFCRVAFLVLEMTHVETVYVETCWAASYLYALLCSGTLGVAILAKGWPCSVVPLALLGNWTRLRLIPFARDTRDAVLLGGAGKRGEWASRALVHGLVWGATVQMVRFSNRLFLVLELSDMLGVEDGERFIARSTH
;
A
#
# COMPACT_ATOMS: atom_id res chain seq x y z
N MET A 1 13.42 -13.47 2.68
CA MET A 1 13.00 -13.61 4.09
C MET A 1 11.82 -14.57 4.15
N SER A 2 11.78 -15.51 5.10
CA SER A 2 10.72 -16.52 5.13
C SER A 2 9.38 -15.91 5.57
N PRO A 3 8.27 -16.10 4.84
CA PRO A 3 6.95 -15.57 5.23
C PRO A 3 6.49 -16.07 6.62
N ARG A 4 7.02 -17.21 7.08
CA ARG A 4 6.76 -17.74 8.43
C ARG A 4 7.25 -16.82 9.54
N THR A 5 8.40 -16.18 9.36
CA THR A 5 9.01 -15.30 10.38
C THR A 5 8.17 -14.04 10.59
N ILE A 6 7.63 -13.46 9.52
CA ILE A 6 6.76 -12.28 9.59
C ILE A 6 5.44 -12.64 10.28
N PHE A 7 4.85 -13.80 9.92
CA PHE A 7 3.60 -14.25 10.52
C PHE A 7 3.71 -14.48 12.03
N GLN A 8 4.81 -15.10 12.49
CA GLN A 8 5.06 -15.28 13.92
C GLN A 8 5.13 -13.94 14.67
N VAL A 9 5.87 -12.97 14.12
CA VAL A 9 5.97 -11.63 14.70
C VAL A 9 4.59 -10.97 14.80
N LEU A 10 3.73 -11.11 13.78
CA LEU A 10 2.39 -10.52 13.74
C LEU A 10 1.39 -11.22 14.67
N SER A 11 1.46 -12.55 14.80
CA SER A 11 0.55 -13.32 15.66
C SER A 11 0.72 -13.03 17.16
N ALA A 12 1.90 -12.53 17.56
CA ALA A 12 2.23 -12.22 18.95
C ALA A 12 2.03 -10.73 19.30
N VAL A 13 1.39 -9.95 18.43
CA VAL A 13 1.16 -8.52 18.64
C VAL A 13 -0.13 -8.28 19.41
N SER A 14 -0.06 -7.48 20.48
CA SER A 14 -1.25 -7.07 21.21
C SER A 14 -2.12 -6.12 20.35
N PRO A 15 -3.46 -6.15 20.50
CA PRO A 15 -4.35 -5.26 19.75
C PRO A 15 -4.03 -3.78 19.95
N THR A 16 -3.52 -3.40 21.12
CA THR A 16 -3.05 -2.05 21.44
C THR A 16 -1.87 -1.59 20.58
N VAL A 17 -0.96 -2.49 20.23
CA VAL A 17 0.19 -2.19 19.36
C VAL A 17 -0.28 -2.01 17.92
N VAL A 18 -1.24 -2.83 17.46
CA VAL A 18 -1.87 -2.67 16.14
C VAL A 18 -2.59 -1.33 16.05
N LEU A 19 -3.43 -1.00 17.03
CA LEU A 19 -4.15 0.27 17.06
C LEU A 19 -3.20 1.47 17.06
N SER A 20 -2.13 1.41 17.85
CA SER A 20 -1.10 2.46 17.88
C SER A 20 -0.43 2.63 16.52
N ALA A 21 -0.10 1.52 15.84
CA ALA A 21 0.47 1.57 14.49
C ALA A 21 -0.51 2.18 13.47
N VAL A 22 -1.80 1.86 13.55
CA VAL A 22 -2.83 2.47 12.68
C VAL A 22 -2.92 3.97 12.90
N ILE A 23 -2.98 4.43 14.16
CA ILE A 23 -3.06 5.86 14.50
C ILE A 23 -1.80 6.59 14.02
N ILE A 24 -0.61 6.05 14.29
CA ILE A 24 0.65 6.65 13.83
C ILE A 24 0.72 6.67 12.30
N ASN A 25 0.26 5.62 11.63
CA ASN A 25 0.20 5.59 10.18
C ASN A 25 -0.76 6.65 9.63
N HIS A 26 -1.89 6.90 10.30
CA HIS A 26 -2.81 7.97 9.95
C HIS A 26 -2.17 9.35 10.14
N ILE A 27 -1.51 9.59 11.28
CA ILE A 27 -0.76 10.83 11.55
C ILE A 27 0.34 11.04 10.50
N ARG A 28 1.08 9.99 10.14
CA ARG A 28 2.09 10.04 9.07
C ARG A 28 1.46 10.54 7.76
N ARG A 29 0.29 10.04 7.37
CA ARG A 29 -0.37 10.49 6.14
C ARG A 29 -0.72 11.98 6.17
N LEU A 30 -1.02 12.54 7.34
CA LEU A 30 -1.31 13.96 7.51
C LEU A 30 -0.03 14.82 7.51
N LEU A 31 0.98 14.42 8.27
CA LEU A 31 2.19 15.23 8.47
C LEU A 31 3.22 15.07 7.36
N VAL A 32 3.35 13.85 6.84
CA VAL A 32 4.44 13.45 5.95
C VAL A 32 3.87 12.60 4.80
N PRO A 33 2.90 13.13 4.02
CA PRO A 33 2.24 12.37 2.97
C PRO A 33 3.26 11.78 1.99
N PHE A 34 4.32 12.53 1.67
CA PHE A 34 5.39 12.12 0.76
C PHE A 34 6.13 10.84 1.17
N LEU A 35 6.13 10.48 2.47
CA LEU A 35 6.81 9.27 2.94
C LEU A 35 5.99 8.03 2.54
N GLY A 36 6.36 7.37 1.45
CA GLY A 36 5.58 6.29 0.85
C GLY A 36 4.76 6.72 -0.37
N HIS A 37 4.93 7.97 -0.84
CA HIS A 37 4.43 8.34 -2.17
C HIS A 37 5.19 7.56 -3.24
N PHE A 38 4.43 6.88 -4.09
CA PHE A 38 4.94 6.37 -5.37
C PHE A 38 5.11 7.55 -6.34
N LEU A 39 5.95 7.37 -7.37
CA LEU A 39 6.19 8.38 -8.42
C LEU A 39 4.89 8.90 -9.06
N PHE A 40 3.85 8.07 -9.08
CA PHE A 40 2.50 8.41 -9.53
C PHE A 40 1.50 8.23 -8.37
N PRO A 41 1.31 9.26 -7.52
CA PRO A 41 0.68 9.08 -6.22
C PRO A 41 -0.84 8.84 -6.28
N HIS A 42 -1.49 9.30 -7.36
CA HIS A 42 -2.95 9.25 -7.47
C HIS A 42 -3.45 7.99 -8.18
N ALA A 43 -3.28 6.83 -7.53
CA ALA A 43 -3.70 5.51 -8.06
C ALA A 43 -5.11 5.52 -8.69
N ILE A 44 -6.10 6.10 -7.99
CA ILE A 44 -7.48 6.15 -8.47
C ILE A 44 -7.61 7.08 -9.69
N ALA A 45 -6.95 8.24 -9.67
CA ALA A 45 -6.96 9.16 -10.81
C ALA A 45 -6.31 8.51 -12.03
N THR A 46 -5.18 7.80 -11.85
CA THR A 46 -4.51 7.07 -12.94
C THR A 46 -5.40 5.96 -13.52
N MET A 47 -6.14 5.23 -12.67
CA MET A 47 -7.07 4.19 -13.13
C MET A 47 -8.25 4.78 -13.90
N LYS A 48 -8.79 5.92 -13.44
CA LYS A 48 -9.84 6.65 -14.16
C LYS A 48 -9.34 7.15 -15.51
N LEU A 49 -8.15 7.75 -15.53
CA LEU A 49 -7.55 8.30 -16.73
C LEU A 49 -7.23 7.21 -17.75
N ALA A 50 -6.71 6.06 -17.30
CA ALA A 50 -6.50 4.89 -18.15
C ALA A 50 -7.78 4.49 -18.88
N ARG A 51 -8.91 4.50 -18.14
CA ARG A 51 -10.22 4.10 -18.65
C ARG A 51 -10.82 5.13 -19.60
N SER A 52 -10.71 6.43 -19.30
CA SER A 52 -11.32 7.49 -20.12
C SER A 52 -10.47 7.85 -21.33
N SER A 53 -9.14 7.88 -21.17
CA SER A 53 -8.19 8.45 -22.13
C SER A 53 -6.82 7.76 -22.02
N PRO A 54 -6.69 6.51 -22.50
CA PRO A 54 -5.48 5.70 -22.29
C PRO A 54 -4.21 6.33 -22.89
N HIS A 55 -4.33 7.00 -24.04
CA HIS A 55 -3.22 7.71 -24.68
C HIS A 55 -2.69 8.88 -23.83
N LEU A 56 -3.58 9.59 -23.13
CA LEU A 56 -3.21 10.71 -22.25
C LEU A 56 -2.43 10.21 -21.04
N LEU A 57 -2.85 9.08 -20.45
CA LEU A 57 -2.10 8.44 -19.37
C LEU A 57 -0.67 8.08 -19.80
N LEU A 58 -0.48 7.53 -21.00
CA LEU A 58 0.85 7.18 -21.51
C LEU A 58 1.73 8.43 -21.68
N GLN A 59 1.16 9.52 -22.20
CA GLN A 59 1.85 10.79 -22.35
C GLN A 59 2.23 11.40 -20.99
N GLU A 60 1.30 11.44 -20.05
CA GLU A 60 1.52 11.97 -18.70
C GLU A 60 2.57 11.15 -17.94
N THR A 61 2.51 9.82 -18.05
CA THR A 61 3.49 8.92 -17.44
C THR A 61 4.90 9.14 -18.00
N CYS A 62 5.04 9.58 -19.26
CA CYS A 62 6.33 9.93 -19.85
C CYS A 62 6.82 11.34 -19.49
N SER A 63 5.99 12.17 -18.86
CA SER A 63 6.31 13.56 -18.49
C SER A 63 6.88 13.72 -17.08
N PHE A 64 7.28 12.63 -16.42
CA PHE A 64 7.80 12.67 -15.06
C PHE A 64 9.15 13.41 -14.98
N SER A 65 9.40 14.06 -13.83
CA SER A 65 10.69 14.69 -13.56
C SER A 65 11.71 13.66 -13.04
N TRP A 66 12.94 13.72 -13.55
CA TRP A 66 14.07 12.94 -13.05
C TRP A 66 14.34 13.18 -11.56
N THR A 67 14.13 14.40 -11.06
CA THR A 67 14.28 14.70 -9.63
C THR A 67 13.26 13.95 -8.78
N SER A 68 12.02 13.82 -9.26
CA SER A 68 10.98 13.02 -8.61
C SER A 68 11.32 11.53 -8.63
N LEU A 69 11.92 11.02 -9.73
CA LEU A 69 12.40 9.64 -9.79
C LEU A 69 13.53 9.40 -8.77
N CYS A 70 14.52 10.29 -8.71
CA CYS A 70 15.64 10.16 -7.77
C CYS A 70 15.18 10.22 -6.31
N THR A 71 14.29 11.15 -5.97
CA THR A 71 13.74 11.26 -4.60
C THR A 71 12.90 10.05 -4.23
N TRP A 72 12.10 9.52 -5.16
CA TRP A 72 11.36 8.27 -4.98
C TRP A 72 12.30 7.07 -4.76
N LEU A 73 13.37 6.94 -5.56
CA LEU A 73 14.35 5.86 -5.39
C LEU A 73 15.05 5.94 -4.04
N LEU A 74 15.50 7.13 -3.64
CA LEU A 74 16.19 7.35 -2.38
C LEU A 74 15.27 7.05 -1.19
N SER A 75 14.03 7.54 -1.23
CA SER A 75 13.04 7.29 -0.17
C SER A 75 12.66 5.81 -0.09
N THR A 76 12.48 5.13 -1.23
CA THR A 76 12.20 3.69 -1.28
C THR A 76 13.36 2.88 -0.69
N HIS A 77 14.60 3.25 -1.03
CA HIS A 77 15.79 2.61 -0.48
C HIS A 77 15.91 2.84 1.03
N ALA A 78 15.74 4.08 1.49
CA ALA A 78 15.76 4.42 2.90
C ALA A 78 14.68 3.67 3.70
N LEU A 79 13.46 3.57 3.17
CA LEU A 79 12.36 2.82 3.78
C LEU A 79 12.71 1.33 3.88
N HIS A 80 13.31 0.76 2.83
CA HIS A 80 13.75 -0.63 2.83
C HIS A 80 14.80 -0.88 3.93
N MET A 81 15.82 -0.02 4.01
CA MET A 81 16.87 -0.11 5.02
C MET A 81 16.31 0.04 6.44
N ALA A 82 15.40 0.99 6.65
CA ALA A 82 14.73 1.18 7.93
C ALA A 82 13.95 -0.08 8.34
N ARG A 83 13.16 -0.67 7.42
CA ARG A 83 12.41 -1.90 7.67
C ARG A 83 13.32 -3.05 8.07
N GLN A 84 14.41 -3.28 7.33
CA GLN A 84 15.37 -4.33 7.68
C GLN A 84 16.01 -4.08 9.05
N ALA A 85 16.40 -2.85 9.34
CA ALA A 85 17.00 -2.50 10.63
C ALA A 85 16.04 -2.72 11.80
N PHE A 86 14.78 -2.29 11.69
CA PHE A 86 13.78 -2.51 12.73
C PHE A 86 13.42 -3.98 12.87
N LEU A 87 13.34 -4.72 11.78
CA LEU A 87 13.05 -6.15 11.79
C LEU A 87 14.16 -6.95 12.46
N LEU A 88 15.43 -6.67 12.14
CA LEU A 88 16.57 -7.27 12.82
C LEU A 88 16.55 -6.99 14.32
N ARG A 89 16.20 -5.76 14.73
CA ARG A 89 16.04 -5.40 16.15
C ARG A 89 14.87 -6.11 16.82
N VAL A 90 13.76 -6.31 16.11
CA VAL A 90 12.59 -7.05 16.64
C VAL A 90 12.95 -8.52 16.84
N LEU A 91 13.66 -9.12 15.88
CA LEU A 91 14.09 -10.52 15.93
C LEU A 91 15.19 -10.76 16.98
N SER A 92 16.17 -9.86 17.11
CA SER A 92 17.23 -9.98 18.13
C SER A 92 16.70 -9.91 19.57
N HIS A 93 15.45 -9.49 19.75
CA HIS A 93 14.81 -9.36 21.05
C HIS A 93 13.77 -10.45 21.34
N GLU A 94 13.51 -11.37 20.42
CA GLU A 94 12.79 -12.61 20.74
C GLU A 94 13.67 -13.44 21.69
N PRO A 95 13.25 -13.63 22.96
CA PRO A 95 14.02 -14.45 23.88
C PRO A 95 13.87 -15.90 23.42
N GLU A 96 14.92 -16.42 22.81
CA GLU A 96 15.07 -17.81 22.42
C GLU A 96 15.15 -18.66 23.69
N HIS A 97 13.99 -18.95 24.31
CA HIS A 97 13.83 -19.88 25.43
C HIS A 97 14.91 -19.79 26.52
N ALA A 98 15.38 -18.56 26.81
CA ALA A 98 16.48 -18.39 27.73
C ALA A 98 16.03 -18.84 29.14
N PRO A 99 16.80 -19.71 29.81
CA PRO A 99 16.45 -20.22 31.13
C PRO A 99 16.23 -19.06 32.10
N ARG A 100 15.22 -19.18 32.96
CA ARG A 100 14.79 -18.21 34.00
C ARG A 100 16.00 -17.62 34.75
N SER A 101 16.61 -16.59 34.19
CA SER A 101 17.75 -15.91 34.79
C SER A 101 17.21 -14.84 35.72
N ARG A 102 17.65 -14.86 36.98
CA ARG A 102 17.31 -13.91 38.06
C ARG A 102 17.92 -12.53 37.82
N TYR A 103 17.73 -11.94 36.65
CA TYR A 103 18.11 -10.55 36.44
C TYR A 103 17.17 -9.61 37.21
N PRO A 104 17.69 -8.47 37.73
CA PRO A 104 16.89 -7.53 38.50
C PRO A 104 15.76 -6.93 37.65
N LEU A 105 14.53 -6.99 38.19
CA LEU A 105 13.25 -6.54 37.59
C LEU A 105 13.29 -5.15 36.92
N GLN A 106 14.16 -4.26 37.39
CA GLN A 106 14.24 -2.88 36.90
C GLN A 106 14.86 -2.77 35.50
N LYS A 107 15.85 -3.60 35.15
CA LYS A 107 16.41 -3.64 33.78
C LYS A 107 15.42 -4.24 32.78
N GLN A 108 14.60 -5.19 33.23
CA GLN A 108 13.56 -5.83 32.41
C GLN A 108 12.47 -4.84 31.96
N ARG A 109 12.09 -3.88 32.82
CA ARG A 109 11.05 -2.87 32.51
C ARG A 109 11.48 -1.80 31.51
N LYS A 110 12.77 -1.42 31.47
CA LYS A 110 13.29 -0.51 30.43
C LYS A 110 13.41 -1.21 29.07
N GLN A 111 13.80 -2.48 29.08
CA GLN A 111 13.94 -3.29 27.85
C GLN A 111 12.59 -3.60 27.18
N SER A 112 11.50 -3.68 27.95
CA SER A 112 10.16 -3.92 27.39
C SER A 112 9.61 -2.73 26.59
N LYS A 113 9.85 -1.49 27.04
CA LYS A 113 9.38 -0.28 26.34
C LYS A 113 10.02 -0.12 24.95
N GLY A 114 11.35 -0.31 24.85
CA GLY A 114 12.06 -0.24 23.57
C GLY A 114 11.58 -1.29 22.57
N ARG A 115 11.24 -2.51 23.05
CA ARG A 115 10.69 -3.58 22.22
C ARG A 115 9.33 -3.22 21.64
N VAL A 116 8.43 -2.68 22.46
CA VAL A 116 7.09 -2.26 22.01
C VAL A 116 7.23 -1.16 20.95
N PHE A 117 8.09 -0.18 21.17
CA PHE A 117 8.35 0.88 20.19
C PHE A 117 8.88 0.33 18.86
N CYS A 118 9.89 -0.54 18.88
CA CYS A 118 10.41 -1.16 17.64
C CYS A 118 9.34 -1.95 16.88
N ARG A 119 8.45 -2.66 17.59
CA ARG A 119 7.33 -3.39 16.97
C ARG A 119 6.31 -2.43 16.33
N VAL A 120 5.94 -1.36 17.03
CA VAL A 120 5.05 -0.32 16.47
C VAL A 120 5.67 0.32 15.24
N ALA A 121 6.94 0.74 15.30
CA ALA A 121 7.65 1.34 14.18
C ALA A 121 7.74 0.39 12.98
N PHE A 122 8.07 -0.89 13.21
CA PHE A 122 8.06 -1.91 12.18
C PHE A 122 6.68 -2.05 11.51
N LEU A 123 5.60 -2.13 12.28
CA LEU A 123 4.24 -2.22 11.75
C LEU A 123 3.84 -0.99 10.92
N VAL A 124 4.20 0.22 11.37
CA VAL A 124 3.96 1.45 10.60
C VAL A 124 4.70 1.43 9.27
N LEU A 125 5.95 0.96 9.27
CA LEU A 125 6.74 0.82 8.03
C LEU A 125 6.17 -0.25 7.10
N GLU A 126 5.66 -1.36 7.64
CA GLU A 126 4.95 -2.39 6.86
C GLU A 126 3.65 -1.84 6.26
N MET A 127 2.84 -1.09 7.01
CA MET A 127 1.64 -0.43 6.48
C MET A 127 1.99 0.53 5.34
N THR A 128 3.02 1.36 5.54
CA THR A 128 3.53 2.29 4.52
C THR A 128 3.99 1.53 3.26
N HIS A 129 4.63 0.38 3.44
CA HIS A 129 5.04 -0.46 2.33
C HIS A 129 3.84 -1.05 1.58
N VAL A 130 2.84 -1.56 2.30
CA VAL A 130 1.61 -2.11 1.69
C VAL A 130 0.89 -1.03 0.87
N GLU A 131 0.81 0.20 1.37
CA GLU A 131 0.26 1.34 0.63
C GLU A 131 1.04 1.62 -0.65
N THR A 132 2.37 1.66 -0.56
CA THR A 132 3.24 1.87 -1.74
C THR A 132 3.02 0.75 -2.78
N VAL A 133 2.96 -0.49 -2.31
CA VAL A 133 2.73 -1.68 -3.15
C VAL A 133 1.37 -1.60 -3.84
N TYR A 134 0.34 -1.16 -3.11
CA TYR A 134 -1.00 -0.99 -3.63
C TYR A 134 -1.06 0.06 -4.75
N VAL A 135 -0.48 1.24 -4.50
CA VAL A 135 -0.47 2.34 -5.48
C VAL A 135 0.28 1.94 -6.74
N GLU A 136 1.47 1.34 -6.61
CA GLU A 136 2.25 0.85 -7.75
C GLU A 136 1.51 -0.24 -8.53
N THR A 137 0.76 -1.10 -7.84
CA THR A 137 -0.07 -2.13 -8.51
C THR A 137 -1.22 -1.52 -9.30
N CYS A 138 -1.90 -0.52 -8.74
CA CYS A 138 -2.97 0.21 -9.44
C CYS A 138 -2.42 0.94 -10.67
N TRP A 139 -1.27 1.60 -10.51
CA TRP A 139 -0.59 2.26 -11.62
C TRP A 139 -0.16 1.25 -12.71
N ALA A 140 0.48 0.14 -12.33
CA ALA A 140 0.94 -0.88 -13.27
C ALA A 140 -0.23 -1.48 -14.07
N ALA A 141 -1.36 -1.77 -13.40
CA ALA A 141 -2.57 -2.24 -14.06
C ALA A 141 -3.15 -1.20 -15.03
N SER A 142 -3.19 0.08 -14.61
CA SER A 142 -3.65 1.21 -15.43
C SER A 142 -2.78 1.40 -16.68
N TYR A 143 -1.47 1.33 -16.49
CA TYR A 143 -0.50 1.49 -17.56
C TYR A 143 -0.56 0.33 -18.55
N LEU A 144 -0.65 -0.92 -18.06
CA LEU A 144 -0.84 -2.09 -18.91
C LEU A 144 -2.15 -2.00 -19.71
N TYR A 145 -3.25 -1.60 -19.07
CA TYR A 145 -4.52 -1.37 -19.75
C TYR A 145 -4.39 -0.32 -20.85
N ALA A 146 -3.74 0.81 -20.55
CA ALA A 146 -3.54 1.88 -21.53
C ALA A 146 -2.67 1.44 -22.71
N LEU A 147 -1.64 0.63 -22.49
CA LEU A 147 -0.83 0.05 -23.56
C LEU A 147 -1.66 -0.87 -24.46
N LEU A 148 -2.45 -1.76 -23.86
CA LEU A 148 -3.30 -2.70 -24.60
C LEU A 148 -4.38 -1.97 -25.42
N CYS A 149 -5.02 -0.94 -24.85
CA CYS A 149 -6.08 -0.19 -25.52
C CYS A 149 -5.55 0.79 -26.58
N SER A 150 -4.34 1.32 -26.42
CA SER A 150 -3.79 2.32 -27.37
C SER A 150 -3.18 1.69 -28.62
N GLY A 151 -2.88 0.38 -28.62
CA GLY A 151 -2.34 -0.33 -29.78
C GLY A 151 -1.08 0.32 -30.37
N THR A 152 -1.06 0.54 -31.68
CA THR A 152 0.07 1.15 -32.40
C THR A 152 0.33 2.60 -32.00
N LEU A 153 -0.70 3.35 -31.60
CA LEU A 153 -0.55 4.72 -31.11
C LEU A 153 0.25 4.76 -29.81
N GLY A 154 0.02 3.78 -28.92
CA GLY A 154 0.79 3.64 -27.69
C GLY A 154 2.29 3.45 -27.97
N VAL A 155 2.62 2.59 -28.94
CA VAL A 155 4.01 2.36 -29.37
C VAL A 155 4.64 3.64 -29.93
N ALA A 156 3.91 4.40 -30.74
CA ALA A 156 4.40 5.66 -31.29
C ALA A 156 4.68 6.72 -30.20
N ILE A 157 3.81 6.82 -29.19
CA ILE A 157 4.01 7.71 -28.04
C ILE A 157 5.28 7.31 -27.26
N LEU A 158 5.47 6.00 -27.03
CA LEU A 158 6.66 5.50 -26.33
C LEU A 158 7.95 5.73 -27.14
N ALA A 159 7.89 5.54 -28.47
CA ALA A 159 9.03 5.76 -29.35
C ALA A 159 9.46 7.24 -29.35
N LYS A 160 8.50 8.18 -29.34
CA LYS A 160 8.78 9.62 -29.29
C LYS A 160 9.38 10.07 -27.96
N GLY A 161 9.07 9.37 -26.86
CA GLY A 161 9.54 9.66 -25.50
C GLY A 161 10.67 8.77 -25.01
N TRP A 162 11.50 8.21 -25.90
CA TRP A 162 12.41 7.09 -25.65
C TRP A 162 13.13 7.04 -24.29
N PRO A 163 13.79 8.08 -23.75
CA PRO A 163 14.43 7.93 -22.43
C PRO A 163 13.40 7.84 -21.29
N CYS A 164 12.30 8.57 -21.40
CA CYS A 164 11.24 8.60 -20.40
C CYS A 164 10.36 7.35 -20.44
N SER A 165 10.24 6.67 -21.58
CA SER A 165 9.40 5.48 -21.72
C SER A 165 10.06 4.20 -21.17
N VAL A 166 11.40 4.15 -21.13
CA VAL A 166 12.16 3.03 -20.56
C VAL A 166 11.89 2.86 -19.06
N VAL A 167 11.77 3.96 -18.32
CA VAL A 167 11.58 3.92 -16.86
C VAL A 167 10.24 3.26 -16.47
N PRO A 168 9.07 3.68 -16.98
CA PRO A 168 7.79 3.02 -16.76
C PRO A 168 7.79 1.55 -17.16
N LEU A 169 8.41 1.20 -18.29
CA LEU A 169 8.52 -0.20 -18.73
C LEU A 169 9.39 -1.04 -17.78
N ALA A 170 10.50 -0.48 -17.30
CA ALA A 170 11.35 -1.13 -16.31
C ALA A 170 10.62 -1.30 -14.97
N LEU A 171 9.85 -0.30 -14.53
CA LEU A 171 9.01 -0.39 -13.33
C LEU A 171 7.93 -1.45 -13.49
N LEU A 172 7.24 -1.49 -14.64
CA LEU A 172 6.25 -2.52 -14.95
C LEU A 172 6.88 -3.92 -14.98
N GLY A 173 8.06 -4.07 -15.59
CA GLY A 173 8.79 -5.33 -15.62
C GLY A 173 9.23 -5.79 -14.23
N ASN A 174 9.71 -4.86 -13.39
CA ASN A 174 10.07 -5.14 -12.01
C ASN A 174 8.85 -5.53 -11.17
N TRP A 175 7.74 -4.80 -11.29
CA TRP A 175 6.46 -5.14 -10.64
C TRP A 175 5.98 -6.53 -11.06
N THR A 176 6.03 -6.82 -12.36
CA THR A 176 5.64 -8.14 -12.90
C THR A 176 6.48 -9.25 -12.29
N ARG A 177 7.81 -9.07 -12.27
CA ARG A 177 8.76 -10.04 -11.74
C ARG A 177 8.60 -10.26 -10.24
N LEU A 178 8.47 -9.20 -9.46
CA LEU A 178 8.50 -9.25 -8.00
C LEU A 178 7.14 -9.52 -7.36
N ARG A 179 6.03 -9.25 -8.06
CA ARG A 179 4.67 -9.33 -7.48
C ARG A 179 3.75 -10.23 -8.27
N LEU A 180 3.62 -9.98 -9.58
CA LEU A 180 2.68 -10.74 -10.40
C LEU A 180 3.09 -12.21 -10.55
N ILE A 181 4.37 -12.48 -10.85
CA ILE A 181 4.86 -13.85 -11.03
C ILE A 181 4.75 -14.67 -9.73
N PRO A 182 5.21 -14.20 -8.55
CA PRO A 182 5.01 -14.93 -7.30
C PRO A 182 3.54 -15.17 -6.99
N PHE A 183 2.69 -14.16 -7.18
CA PHE A 183 1.25 -14.31 -6.98
C PHE A 183 0.63 -15.36 -7.91
N ALA A 184 0.99 -15.33 -9.21
CA ALA A 184 0.51 -16.31 -10.19
C ALA A 184 1.01 -17.73 -9.88
N ARG A 185 2.24 -17.88 -9.40
CA ARG A 185 2.79 -19.17 -8.95
C ARG A 185 2.06 -19.67 -7.70
N ASP A 186 1.92 -18.82 -6.67
CA ASP A 186 1.26 -19.17 -5.42
C ASP A 186 -0.21 -19.57 -5.64
N THR A 187 -0.92 -18.84 -6.51
CA THR A 187 -2.31 -19.16 -6.87
C THR A 187 -2.41 -20.43 -7.70
N ARG A 188 -1.51 -20.63 -8.68
CA ARG A 188 -1.43 -21.88 -9.46
C ARG A 188 -1.17 -23.07 -8.54
N ASP A 189 -0.22 -22.97 -7.63
CA ASP A 189 0.14 -24.03 -6.69
C ASP A 189 -1.03 -24.32 -5.73
N ALA A 190 -1.74 -23.29 -5.27
CA ALA A 190 -2.93 -23.46 -4.43
C ALA A 190 -4.09 -24.18 -5.15
N VAL A 191 -4.28 -23.91 -6.45
CA VAL A 191 -5.34 -24.52 -7.26
C VAL A 191 -4.96 -25.95 -7.68
N LEU A 192 -3.73 -26.17 -8.16
CA LEU A 192 -3.29 -27.46 -8.71
C LEU A 192 -2.96 -28.49 -7.62
N LEU A 193 -2.29 -28.09 -6.54
CA LEU A 193 -1.82 -29.02 -5.50
C LEU A 193 -2.85 -29.23 -4.40
N GLY A 194 -4.14 -29.14 -4.73
CA GLY A 194 -5.27 -29.09 -3.79
C GLY A 194 -5.20 -30.09 -2.64
N GLY A 195 -4.58 -29.69 -1.52
CA GLY A 195 -4.66 -30.38 -0.24
C GLY A 195 -3.54 -31.38 0.06
N ALA A 196 -2.52 -30.89 0.76
CA ALA A 196 -1.90 -31.61 1.86
C ALA A 196 -1.45 -30.59 2.93
N GLY A 197 -2.33 -30.30 3.88
CA GLY A 197 -2.00 -29.58 5.13
C GLY A 197 -1.99 -28.04 5.13
N LYS A 198 -1.86 -27.34 3.99
CA LYS A 198 -1.77 -25.85 3.96
C LYS A 198 -2.98 -25.10 3.36
N ARG A 199 -4.09 -25.80 3.11
CA ARG A 199 -5.26 -25.28 2.38
C ARG A 199 -5.83 -23.98 2.99
N GLY A 200 -5.85 -23.86 4.31
CA GLY A 200 -6.38 -22.68 5.00
C GLY A 200 -5.54 -21.40 4.84
N GLU A 201 -4.21 -21.53 4.80
CA GLU A 201 -3.31 -20.37 4.66
C GLU A 201 -3.34 -19.80 3.24
N TRP A 202 -3.40 -20.66 2.22
CA TRP A 202 -3.46 -20.21 0.83
C TRP A 202 -4.85 -19.66 0.47
N ALA A 203 -5.92 -20.31 0.92
CA ALA A 203 -7.28 -19.84 0.68
C ALA A 203 -7.52 -18.46 1.31
N SER A 204 -7.02 -18.23 2.53
CA SER A 204 -7.14 -16.91 3.19
C SER A 204 -6.37 -15.83 2.44
N ARG A 205 -5.14 -16.11 1.95
CA ARG A 205 -4.38 -15.15 1.14
C ARG A 205 -5.10 -14.81 -0.17
N ALA A 206 -5.53 -15.83 -0.92
CA ALA A 206 -6.24 -15.63 -2.18
C ALA A 206 -7.55 -14.84 -1.97
N LEU A 207 -8.28 -15.13 -0.89
CA LEU A 207 -9.50 -14.39 -0.51
C LEU A 207 -9.19 -12.93 -0.15
N VAL A 208 -8.16 -12.67 0.65
CA VAL A 208 -7.74 -11.30 0.99
C VAL A 208 -7.37 -10.52 -0.27
N HIS A 209 -6.60 -11.13 -1.19
CA HIS A 209 -6.29 -10.51 -2.47
C HIS A 209 -7.55 -10.26 -3.29
N GLY A 210 -8.43 -11.25 -3.44
CA GLY A 210 -9.70 -11.11 -4.16
C GLY A 210 -10.58 -9.99 -3.59
N LEU A 211 -10.66 -9.87 -2.26
CA LEU A 211 -11.38 -8.79 -1.59
C LEU A 211 -10.76 -7.42 -1.87
N VAL A 212 -9.43 -7.30 -1.77
CA VAL A 212 -8.73 -6.03 -2.05
C VAL A 212 -8.92 -5.60 -3.51
N TRP A 213 -8.79 -6.54 -4.45
CA TRP A 213 -9.03 -6.29 -5.87
C TRP A 213 -10.49 -5.93 -6.15
N GLY A 214 -11.43 -6.71 -5.63
CA GLY A 214 -12.86 -6.45 -5.75
C GLY A 214 -13.27 -5.09 -5.19
N ALA A 215 -12.78 -4.76 -3.98
CA ALA A 215 -12.99 -3.45 -3.36
C ALA A 215 -12.41 -2.32 -4.22
N THR A 216 -11.20 -2.49 -4.77
CA THR A 216 -10.56 -1.50 -5.64
C THR A 216 -11.36 -1.26 -6.91
N VAL A 217 -11.80 -2.34 -7.58
CA VAL A 217 -12.65 -2.24 -8.78
C VAL A 217 -13.95 -1.52 -8.47
N GLN A 218 -14.60 -1.85 -7.34
CA GLN A 218 -15.83 -1.17 -6.93
C GLN A 218 -15.59 0.29 -6.59
N MET A 219 -14.52 0.63 -5.88
CA MET A 219 -14.15 2.02 -5.62
C MET A 219 -13.94 2.79 -6.92
N VAL A 220 -13.21 2.24 -7.89
CA VAL A 220 -13.01 2.90 -9.18
C VAL A 220 -14.34 3.09 -9.92
N ARG A 221 -15.18 2.05 -9.96
CA ARG A 221 -16.49 2.10 -10.64
C ARG A 221 -17.44 3.12 -10.02
N PHE A 222 -17.48 3.21 -8.70
CA PHE A 222 -18.42 4.05 -7.96
C PHE A 222 -17.85 5.36 -7.47
N SER A 223 -16.55 5.61 -7.61
CA SER A 223 -15.90 6.83 -7.11
C SER A 223 -16.53 8.11 -7.65
N ASN A 224 -17.03 8.15 -8.90
CA ASN A 224 -17.74 9.33 -9.40
C ASN A 224 -19.08 9.53 -8.69
N ARG A 225 -19.80 8.44 -8.37
CA ARG A 225 -21.06 8.52 -7.61
C ARG A 225 -20.80 8.88 -6.14
N LEU A 226 -19.76 8.31 -5.52
CA LEU A 226 -19.37 8.62 -4.15
C LEU A 226 -18.88 10.05 -4.01
N PHE A 227 -18.12 10.56 -4.99
CA PHE A 227 -17.70 11.95 -5.03
C PHE A 227 -18.90 12.89 -5.15
N LEU A 228 -19.82 12.61 -6.08
CA LEU A 228 -21.06 13.38 -6.21
C LEU A 228 -21.90 13.34 -4.93
N VAL A 229 -22.01 12.19 -4.26
CA VAL A 229 -22.77 12.08 -2.99
C VAL A 229 -22.11 12.88 -1.87
N LEU A 230 -20.77 12.86 -1.77
CA LEU A 230 -20.05 13.65 -0.77
C LEU A 230 -20.16 15.15 -1.06
N GLU A 231 -19.99 15.57 -2.31
CA GLU A 231 -20.10 16.97 -2.74
C GLU A 231 -21.54 17.50 -2.61
N LEU A 232 -22.54 16.68 -2.96
CA LEU A 232 -23.96 17.00 -2.73
C LEU A 232 -24.33 16.99 -1.24
N SER A 233 -23.67 16.19 -0.39
CA SER A 233 -23.95 16.21 1.05
C SER A 233 -23.50 17.49 1.73
N ASP A 234 -22.42 18.12 1.25
CA ASP A 234 -22.01 19.46 1.70
C ASP A 234 -23.02 20.53 1.25
N MET A 235 -23.61 20.37 0.06
CA MET A 235 -24.67 21.27 -0.42
C MET A 235 -26.01 21.07 0.28
N LEU A 236 -26.30 19.86 0.78
CA LEU A 236 -27.53 19.53 1.52
C LEU A 236 -27.40 19.75 3.03
N GLY A 237 -26.19 20.01 3.53
CA GLY A 237 -25.88 20.04 4.96
C GLY A 237 -26.00 21.39 5.67
N VAL A 238 -26.34 22.49 4.99
CA VAL A 238 -26.14 23.84 5.57
C VAL A 238 -27.41 24.71 5.74
N GLU A 239 -28.57 24.40 5.17
CA GLU A 239 -29.69 25.38 5.25
C GLU A 239 -30.88 25.04 6.16
N ASP A 240 -31.06 23.79 6.62
CA ASP A 240 -32.27 23.45 7.39
C ASP A 240 -32.10 23.55 8.93
N GLY A 241 -30.88 23.79 9.41
CA GLY A 241 -30.58 23.91 10.84
C GLY A 241 -30.78 25.31 11.44
N GLU A 242 -30.64 26.39 10.65
CA GLU A 242 -30.72 27.76 11.17
C GLU A 242 -32.13 28.38 11.10
N ARG A 243 -33.04 27.84 10.29
CA ARG A 243 -34.41 28.38 10.20
C ARG A 243 -35.37 27.90 11.30
N PHE A 244 -35.00 26.88 12.07
CA PHE A 244 -35.84 26.36 13.15
C PHE A 244 -35.60 27.03 14.51
N ILE A 245 -34.45 27.68 14.74
CA ILE A 245 -34.16 28.38 15.99
C ILE A 245 -34.65 29.85 15.95
N ALA A 246 -34.75 30.45 14.76
CA ALA A 246 -35.28 31.81 14.60
C ALA A 246 -36.82 31.93 14.71
N ARG A 247 -37.56 30.82 14.88
CA ARG A 247 -39.03 30.82 15.01
C ARG A 247 -39.58 30.48 16.39
N SER A 248 -38.73 30.23 17.40
CA SER A 248 -39.18 29.97 18.78
C SER A 248 -38.99 31.15 19.74
N THR A 249 -38.72 32.35 19.22
CA THR A 249 -38.59 33.58 20.01
C THR A 249 -39.52 34.67 19.49
N HIS A 250 -40.82 34.35 19.36
CA HIS A 250 -41.90 35.34 19.43
C HIS A 250 -43.19 34.68 19.89
#